data_AF-A0A9J7ABZ7-F1
#
_entry.id   AF-A0A9J7ABZ7-F1
#
_cell.length_a   1.000
_cell.length_b   1.000
_cell.length_c   1.000
_cell.angle_alpha   90.00
_cell.angle_beta   90.00
_cell.angle_gamma   90.00
#
_symmetry.space_group_name_H-M   'P 1'
#
loop_
_entity.id
_entity.type
_entity.pdbx_description
1 polymer ?
#
loop_
_entity_poly.entity_id
_entity_poly.type
_entity_poly.pdbx_seq_one_letter_code
_entity_poly.pdbx_strand_id
1 'polypeptide(L)'
;MPVTGLETSAASNRVSVVWDPVPGATGYNLYWASEPYINSTNIHAFNNGDWQEDVSAPWQVNGLSNDQTYYFVVTATTDTQESEDSAEVSATPRSQLAQSNPSAQEVLMLELINRARFDPEAEAARFGIDLNQGLNPGTISSAQKPPLAHNRQLLQASRDHSQWMLNSDIFSHTGENGSDPGDRMAAAGYAFNPPYSYGENIAVAGTSGSSLNKTTYIYSHHQGLFESAGHRRNLLSTNFKEVGVGQNIGTYYFSGNYGDWFLSSMLTQSFAASGSSYFVSGVVYNDSNGNNFYDVGEGLGGANVSIGNANTTTSASGLYTLARSNGSYSISITTGGIEVNDTVVVNGANRKFDVIVNAGEATVNSW
;
A
#
# COMPACT_ATOMS: atom_id res chain seq x y z
N MET A 1 -15.14 14.95 28.86
CA MET A 1 -15.43 14.53 27.47
C MET A 1 -14.18 13.85 26.94
N PRO A 2 -14.27 12.70 26.26
CA PRO A 2 -13.12 12.12 25.59
C PRO A 2 -12.61 13.04 24.48
N VAL A 3 -11.35 12.88 24.12
CA VAL A 3 -10.73 13.59 23.00
C VAL A 3 -11.24 13.02 21.68
N THR A 4 -11.56 13.90 20.73
CA THR A 4 -12.04 13.55 19.38
C THR A 4 -11.10 14.10 18.31
N GLY A 5 -11.27 13.66 17.06
CA GLY A 5 -10.46 14.13 15.93
C GLY A 5 -8.99 13.74 16.05
N LEU A 6 -8.69 12.65 16.76
CA LEU A 6 -7.33 12.17 16.91
C LEU A 6 -6.83 11.64 15.56
N GLU A 7 -5.71 12.19 15.09
CA GLU A 7 -5.08 11.82 13.83
C GLU A 7 -3.57 11.68 13.97
N THR A 8 -2.99 10.84 13.11
CA THR A 8 -1.57 10.58 13.07
C THR A 8 -0.99 10.81 11.67
N SER A 9 0.23 11.35 11.62
CA SER A 9 1.05 11.36 10.41
C SER A 9 2.46 10.87 10.73
N ALA A 10 2.94 9.93 9.92
CA ALA A 10 4.19 9.23 10.15
C ALA A 10 5.35 9.82 9.34
N ALA A 11 6.51 10.01 9.97
CA ALA A 11 7.77 10.35 9.32
C ALA A 11 8.87 9.38 9.77
N SER A 12 10.11 9.57 9.29
CA SER A 12 11.22 8.73 9.74
C SER A 12 11.40 8.87 11.24
N ASN A 13 11.29 7.74 11.93
CA ASN A 13 11.51 7.57 13.37
C ASN A 13 10.63 8.43 14.28
N ARG A 14 9.51 8.95 13.76
CA ARG A 14 8.59 9.81 14.53
C ARG A 14 7.17 9.78 14.00
N VAL A 15 6.21 10.07 14.87
CA VAL A 15 4.80 10.29 14.54
C VAL A 15 4.39 11.65 15.07
N SER A 16 3.72 12.45 14.24
CA SER A 16 2.99 13.63 14.68
C SER A 16 1.55 13.22 15.00
N VAL A 17 1.08 13.58 16.18
CA VAL A 17 -0.26 13.30 16.69
C VAL A 17 -0.98 14.62 16.87
N VAL A 18 -2.20 14.74 16.36
CA VAL A 18 -3.04 15.94 16.44
C VAL A 18 -4.45 15.55 16.87
N TRP A 19 -5.14 16.43 17.58
CA TRP A 19 -6.51 16.23 18.04
C TRP A 19 -7.27 17.54 18.19
N ASP A 20 -8.60 17.46 18.26
CA ASP A 20 -9.45 18.62 18.50
C ASP A 20 -9.32 19.11 19.96
N PRO A 21 -9.22 20.44 20.20
CA PRO A 21 -9.23 20.97 21.56
C PRO A 21 -10.54 20.64 22.30
N VAL A 22 -10.42 20.08 23.51
CA VAL A 22 -11.54 19.81 24.40
C VAL A 22 -11.84 21.05 25.26
N PRO A 23 -13.06 21.63 25.21
CA PRO A 23 -13.42 22.78 26.01
C PRO A 23 -13.25 22.52 27.52
N GLY A 24 -12.50 23.39 28.20
CA GLY A 24 -12.25 23.30 29.64
C GLY A 24 -11.09 22.38 30.05
N ALA A 25 -10.41 21.73 29.10
CA ALA A 25 -9.18 21.01 29.39
C ALA A 25 -8.03 21.97 29.75
N THR A 26 -7.23 21.61 30.75
CA THR A 26 -6.02 22.34 31.17
C THR A 26 -4.74 21.69 30.66
N GLY A 27 -4.81 20.43 30.21
CA GLY A 27 -3.73 19.70 29.56
C GLY A 27 -4.24 18.43 28.86
N TYR A 28 -3.30 17.62 28.38
CA TYR A 28 -3.57 16.32 27.76
C TYR A 28 -2.47 15.34 28.13
N ASN A 29 -2.81 14.06 28.22
CA ASN A 29 -1.84 12.98 28.30
C ASN A 29 -1.88 12.16 27.00
N LEU A 30 -0.72 11.82 26.47
CA LEU A 30 -0.58 11.00 25.26
C LEU A 30 0.05 9.66 25.64
N TYR A 31 -0.56 8.57 25.20
CA TYR A 31 -0.13 7.20 25.42
C TYR A 31 0.18 6.52 24.09
N TRP A 32 1.25 5.72 24.03
CA TRP A 32 1.54 4.92 22.83
C TRP A 32 2.23 3.60 23.13
N ALA A 33 1.95 2.58 22.32
CA ALA A 33 2.65 1.30 22.35
C ALA A 33 2.79 0.69 20.95
N SER A 34 3.56 -0.40 20.85
CA SER A 34 3.73 -1.16 19.60
C SER A 34 2.73 -2.33 19.42
N GLU A 35 1.75 -2.42 20.33
CA GLU A 35 0.66 -3.40 20.31
C GLU A 35 -0.69 -2.66 20.30
N PRO A 36 -1.73 -3.21 19.64
CA PRO A 36 -3.05 -2.60 19.57
C PRO A 36 -3.84 -2.78 20.88
N TYR A 37 -4.99 -2.13 20.94
CA TYR A 37 -5.96 -2.18 22.05
C TYR A 37 -5.40 -1.56 23.35
N ILE A 38 -4.63 -0.48 23.19
CA ILE A 38 -4.10 0.29 24.31
C ILE A 38 -5.17 1.20 24.92
N ASN A 39 -4.96 1.56 26.18
CA ASN A 39 -5.65 2.63 26.87
C ASN A 39 -4.74 3.23 27.95
N SER A 40 -5.15 4.33 28.56
CA SER A 40 -4.41 5.03 29.62
C SER A 40 -4.06 4.14 30.82
N THR A 41 -4.83 3.07 31.08
CA THR A 41 -4.64 2.21 32.26
C THR A 41 -3.75 0.98 32.03
N ASN A 42 -3.58 0.55 30.78
CA ASN A 42 -2.87 -0.68 30.43
C ASN A 42 -1.51 -0.46 29.74
N ILE A 43 -1.12 0.80 29.51
CA ILE A 43 0.02 1.15 28.66
C ILE A 43 1.32 0.44 29.04
N HIS A 44 1.58 0.30 30.34
CA HIS A 44 2.81 -0.32 30.86
C HIS A 44 2.88 -1.85 30.65
N ALA A 45 1.78 -2.49 30.25
CA ALA A 45 1.75 -3.92 29.96
C ALA A 45 2.24 -4.26 28.54
N PHE A 46 2.38 -3.28 27.66
CA PHE A 46 2.66 -3.49 26.24
C PHE A 46 4.11 -3.17 25.86
N ASN A 47 4.58 -3.82 24.80
CA ASN A 47 5.89 -3.56 24.24
C ASN A 47 5.99 -2.11 23.73
N ASN A 48 7.10 -1.45 24.07
CA ASN A 48 7.32 -0.02 23.80
C ASN A 48 6.17 0.87 24.30
N GLY A 49 5.46 0.43 25.34
CA GLY A 49 4.42 1.20 26.02
C GLY A 49 5.04 2.35 26.81
N ASP A 50 4.69 3.57 26.44
CA ASP A 50 5.15 4.80 27.08
C ASP A 50 4.08 5.88 27.01
N TRP A 51 4.25 6.93 27.80
CA TRP A 51 3.29 8.04 27.84
C TRP A 51 3.95 9.35 28.22
N GLN A 52 3.27 10.46 27.92
CA GLN A 52 3.73 11.81 28.19
C GLN A 52 2.57 12.66 28.72
N GLU A 53 2.78 13.27 29.89
CA GLU A 53 1.86 14.25 30.49
C GLU A 53 2.04 15.66 29.92
N ASP A 54 1.01 16.49 30.08
CA ASP A 54 0.98 17.92 29.75
C ASP A 54 1.40 18.25 28.32
N VAL A 55 0.92 17.46 27.36
CA VAL A 55 1.17 17.69 25.93
C VAL A 55 0.12 18.61 25.29
N SER A 56 0.46 19.18 24.13
CA SER A 56 -0.45 19.99 23.31
C SER A 56 -0.41 19.55 21.85
N ALA A 57 -1.55 19.57 21.16
CA ALA A 57 -1.64 19.29 19.73
C ALA A 57 -1.06 20.46 18.89
N PRO A 58 -0.28 20.18 17.82
CA PRO A 58 0.26 18.86 17.47
C PRO A 58 1.44 18.48 18.38
N TRP A 59 1.50 17.21 18.77
CA TRP A 59 2.62 16.64 19.54
C TRP A 59 3.43 15.68 18.68
N GLN A 60 4.75 15.62 18.89
CA GLN A 60 5.64 14.73 18.15
C GLN A 60 6.26 13.68 19.06
N VAL A 61 5.98 12.41 18.77
CA VAL A 61 6.62 11.26 19.40
C VAL A 61 7.83 10.87 18.57
N ASN A 62 9.02 10.93 19.18
CA ASN A 62 10.31 10.68 18.53
C ASN A 62 10.94 9.35 18.99
N GLY A 63 11.99 8.92 18.30
CA GLY A 63 12.73 7.71 18.68
C GLY A 63 12.02 6.40 18.35
N LEU A 64 11.00 6.45 17.50
CA LEU A 64 10.23 5.28 17.09
C LEU A 64 11.01 4.46 16.05
N SER A 65 10.79 3.15 16.06
CA SER A 65 11.36 2.26 15.04
C SER A 65 10.59 2.40 13.73
N ASN A 66 11.30 2.49 12.60
CA ASN A 66 10.66 2.43 11.29
C ASN A 66 10.10 1.02 11.02
N ASP A 67 9.04 0.95 10.20
CA ASP A 67 8.32 -0.25 9.78
C ASP A 67 7.55 -1.00 10.90
N GLN A 68 7.65 -0.51 12.14
CA GLN A 68 6.82 -0.90 13.28
C GLN A 68 5.55 -0.02 13.34
N THR A 69 4.39 -0.65 13.49
CA THR A 69 3.14 0.07 13.78
C THR A 69 3.10 0.44 15.26
N TYR A 70 2.77 1.70 15.55
CA TYR A 70 2.48 2.20 16.89
C TYR A 70 1.02 2.63 16.97
N TYR A 71 0.43 2.47 18.15
CA TYR A 71 -0.96 2.81 18.48
C TYR A 71 -0.95 3.93 19.50
N PHE A 72 -1.90 4.86 19.40
CA PHE A 72 -1.94 6.11 20.14
C PHE A 72 -3.33 6.35 20.70
N VAL A 73 -3.38 6.78 21.97
CA VAL A 73 -4.58 7.23 22.67
C VAL A 73 -4.26 8.53 23.40
N VAL A 74 -5.22 9.45 23.44
CA VAL A 74 -5.11 10.73 24.15
C VAL A 74 -6.25 10.89 25.14
N THR A 75 -5.94 11.39 26.33
CA THR A 75 -6.93 11.84 27.31
C THR A 75 -6.79 13.36 27.50
N ALA A 76 -7.89 14.01 27.87
CA ALA A 76 -7.87 15.41 28.31
C ALA A 76 -7.79 15.47 29.83
N THR A 77 -7.04 16.42 30.36
CA THR A 77 -6.92 16.65 31.80
C THR A 77 -7.56 17.98 32.20
N THR A 78 -8.03 18.02 33.43
CA THR A 78 -8.38 19.22 34.18
C THR A 78 -7.58 19.20 35.48
N ASP A 79 -7.63 20.28 36.28
CA ASP A 79 -6.91 20.37 37.57
C ASP A 79 -7.22 19.23 38.56
N THR A 80 -8.29 18.45 38.35
CA THR A 80 -8.74 17.42 39.30
C THR A 80 -9.10 16.07 38.67
N GLN A 81 -9.16 15.97 37.33
CA GLN A 81 -9.68 14.78 36.66
C GLN A 81 -9.11 14.62 35.25
N GLU A 82 -8.88 13.36 34.88
CA GLU A 82 -8.58 12.90 33.52
C GLU A 82 -9.85 12.33 32.86
N SER A 83 -9.99 12.54 31.54
CA SER A 83 -11.14 12.06 30.77
C SER A 83 -11.07 10.56 30.47
N GLU A 84 -12.13 10.03 29.88
CA GLU A 84 -12.06 8.78 29.13
C GLU A 84 -11.06 8.89 27.97
N ASP A 85 -10.54 7.75 27.54
CA ASP A 85 -9.65 7.60 26.40
C ASP A 85 -10.32 8.08 25.09
N SER A 86 -9.52 8.63 24.18
CA SER A 86 -9.92 8.79 22.78
C SER A 86 -10.14 7.44 22.10
N ALA A 87 -10.68 7.47 20.88
CA ALA A 87 -10.48 6.35 19.97
C ALA A 87 -8.98 6.08 19.77
N GLU A 88 -8.61 4.81 19.63
CA GLU A 88 -7.24 4.42 19.28
C GLU A 88 -7.00 4.71 17.80
N VAL A 89 -5.85 5.30 17.49
CA VAL A 89 -5.36 5.43 16.11
C VAL A 89 -3.96 4.85 15.99
N SER A 90 -3.52 4.55 14.77
CA SER A 90 -2.20 3.96 14.54
C SER A 90 -1.39 4.75 13.53
N ALA A 91 -0.07 4.54 13.54
CA ALA A 91 0.82 5.00 12.47
C ALA A 91 2.03 4.08 12.36
N THR A 92 2.60 3.98 11.15
CA THR A 92 3.85 3.23 10.91
C THR A 92 4.93 4.18 10.40
N PRO A 93 5.86 4.64 11.26
CA PRO A 93 7.05 5.37 10.84
C PRO A 93 7.79 4.66 9.72
N ARG A 94 8.25 5.40 8.72
CA ARG A 94 9.01 4.86 7.58
C ARG A 94 10.11 5.86 7.23
N SER A 95 11.28 5.36 6.84
CA SER A 95 12.34 6.24 6.32
C SER A 95 11.85 6.99 5.07
N GLN A 96 12.40 8.17 4.77
CA GLN A 96 12.01 8.93 3.56
C GLN A 96 12.14 8.08 2.27
N LEU A 97 13.19 7.25 2.18
CA LEU A 97 13.40 6.34 1.06
C LEU A 97 12.35 5.21 1.03
N ALA A 98 11.92 4.70 2.19
CA ALA A 98 10.86 3.69 2.27
C ALA A 98 9.45 4.29 2.09
N GLN A 99 9.23 5.56 2.42
CA GLN A 99 7.98 6.26 2.12
C GLN A 99 7.80 6.44 0.62
N SER A 100 8.89 6.70 -0.10
CA SER A 100 8.87 6.88 -1.56
C SER A 100 8.96 5.57 -2.36
N ASN A 101 9.15 4.41 -1.73
CA ASN A 101 9.17 3.12 -2.41
C ASN A 101 8.11 2.17 -1.84
N PRO A 102 7.59 1.23 -2.65
CA PRO A 102 6.68 0.23 -2.14
C PRO A 102 7.43 -0.74 -1.22
N SER A 103 6.74 -1.18 -0.18
CA SER A 103 7.15 -2.31 0.67
C SER A 103 7.09 -3.62 -0.11
N ALA A 104 7.68 -4.68 0.43
CA ALA A 104 7.62 -6.00 -0.20
C ALA A 104 6.16 -6.50 -0.35
N GLN A 105 5.28 -6.18 0.61
CA GLN A 105 3.86 -6.51 0.55
C GLN A 105 3.12 -5.75 -0.56
N GLU A 106 3.44 -4.48 -0.76
CA GLU A 106 2.83 -3.68 -1.84
C GLU A 106 3.37 -4.09 -3.22
N VAL A 107 4.64 -4.53 -3.31
CA VAL A 107 5.18 -5.20 -4.51
C VAL A 107 4.46 -6.53 -4.76
N LEU A 108 4.26 -7.36 -3.73
CA LEU A 108 3.49 -8.60 -3.87
C LEU A 108 2.08 -8.35 -4.41
N MET A 109 1.38 -7.32 -3.92
CA MET A 109 0.08 -6.94 -4.47
C MET A 109 0.16 -6.54 -5.95
N LEU A 110 1.15 -5.74 -6.35
CA LEU A 110 1.38 -5.40 -7.76
C LEU A 110 1.59 -6.65 -8.61
N GLU A 111 2.37 -7.61 -8.12
CA GLU A 111 2.66 -8.86 -8.82
C GLU A 111 1.41 -9.75 -8.94
N LEU A 112 0.55 -9.80 -7.92
CA LEU A 112 -0.75 -10.47 -7.98
C LEU A 112 -1.70 -9.82 -8.99
N ILE A 113 -1.77 -8.48 -9.02
CA ILE A 113 -2.53 -7.74 -10.03
C ILE A 113 -2.01 -8.08 -11.43
N ASN A 114 -0.69 -8.06 -11.63
CA ASN A 114 -0.09 -8.33 -12.92
C ASN A 114 -0.21 -9.79 -13.36
N ARG A 115 -0.21 -10.76 -12.43
CA ARG A 115 -0.55 -12.16 -12.72
C ARG A 115 -1.98 -12.30 -13.22
N ALA A 116 -2.91 -11.61 -12.56
CA ALA A 116 -4.31 -11.56 -12.99
C ALA A 116 -4.48 -10.95 -14.39
N ARG A 117 -3.67 -9.94 -14.70
CA ARG A 117 -3.67 -9.28 -16.01
C ARG A 117 -3.00 -10.12 -17.09
N PHE A 118 -1.99 -10.92 -16.72
CA PHE A 118 -1.32 -11.85 -17.63
C PHE A 118 -2.29 -12.92 -18.15
N ASP A 119 -3.05 -13.55 -17.25
CA ASP A 119 -4.04 -14.58 -17.57
C ASP A 119 -5.31 -14.42 -16.70
N PRO A 120 -6.29 -13.62 -17.18
CA PRO A 120 -7.52 -13.36 -16.44
C PRO A 120 -8.35 -14.60 -16.11
N GLU A 121 -8.41 -15.58 -17.01
CA GLU A 121 -9.19 -16.81 -16.82
C GLU A 121 -8.52 -17.72 -15.80
N ALA A 122 -7.20 -17.87 -15.86
CA ALA A 122 -6.47 -18.65 -14.86
C ALA A 122 -6.59 -18.05 -13.46
N GLU A 123 -6.60 -16.72 -13.35
CA GLU A 123 -6.81 -16.05 -12.05
C GLU A 123 -8.24 -16.25 -11.52
N ALA A 124 -9.25 -16.17 -12.38
CA ALA A 124 -10.63 -16.48 -12.00
C ALA A 124 -10.78 -17.94 -11.55
N ALA A 125 -10.20 -18.87 -12.29
CA ALA A 125 -10.17 -20.29 -11.94
C ALA A 125 -9.46 -20.55 -10.60
N ARG A 126 -8.40 -19.79 -10.27
CA ARG A 126 -7.69 -19.88 -8.99
C ARG A 126 -8.60 -19.58 -7.78
N PHE A 127 -9.61 -18.74 -7.95
CA PHE A 127 -10.61 -18.42 -6.92
C PHE A 127 -11.93 -19.17 -7.10
N GLY A 128 -12.02 -20.09 -8.08
CA GLY A 128 -13.22 -20.90 -8.30
C GLY A 128 -14.43 -20.11 -8.80
N ILE A 129 -14.20 -18.99 -9.50
CA ILE A 129 -15.27 -18.15 -10.07
C ILE A 129 -15.17 -18.08 -11.59
N ASP A 130 -16.28 -17.77 -12.25
CA ASP A 130 -16.27 -17.36 -13.67
C ASP A 130 -15.70 -15.94 -13.81
N LEU A 131 -14.92 -15.67 -14.87
CA LEU A 131 -14.29 -14.36 -15.11
C LEU A 131 -15.31 -13.21 -15.12
N ASN A 132 -16.54 -13.46 -15.60
CA ASN A 132 -17.64 -12.50 -15.63
C ASN A 132 -18.69 -12.78 -14.55
N GLN A 133 -18.40 -13.59 -13.52
CA GLN A 133 -19.31 -13.79 -12.37
C GLN A 133 -19.73 -12.45 -11.75
N GLY A 134 -21.04 -12.20 -11.71
CA GLY A 134 -21.61 -10.93 -11.23
C GLY A 134 -21.61 -9.79 -12.27
N LEU A 135 -21.27 -10.08 -13.53
CA LEU A 135 -21.27 -9.14 -14.65
C LEU A 135 -22.07 -9.70 -15.84
N ASN A 136 -22.38 -8.84 -16.81
CA ASN A 136 -22.92 -9.32 -18.09
C ASN A 136 -21.84 -10.14 -18.83
N PRO A 137 -22.21 -11.23 -19.53
CA PRO A 137 -21.25 -12.02 -20.30
C PRO A 137 -20.41 -11.16 -21.26
N GLY A 138 -19.10 -11.39 -21.28
CA GLY A 138 -18.16 -10.66 -22.15
C GLY A 138 -17.78 -9.26 -21.69
N THR A 139 -18.19 -8.81 -20.49
CA THR A 139 -17.77 -7.52 -19.91
C THR A 139 -16.25 -7.44 -19.75
N ILE A 140 -15.65 -8.50 -19.23
CA ILE A 140 -14.20 -8.68 -19.13
C ILE A 140 -13.81 -9.76 -20.15
N SER A 141 -12.94 -9.40 -21.09
CA SER A 141 -12.38 -10.36 -22.05
C SER A 141 -11.27 -11.20 -21.41
N SER A 142 -11.13 -12.44 -21.85
CA SER A 142 -10.05 -13.35 -21.42
C SER A 142 -8.66 -13.00 -21.96
N ALA A 143 -8.58 -12.07 -22.92
CA ALA A 143 -7.31 -11.64 -23.49
C ALA A 143 -6.36 -11.09 -22.41
N GLN A 144 -5.06 -11.36 -22.55
CA GLN A 144 -4.03 -10.75 -21.73
C GLN A 144 -4.15 -9.21 -21.74
N LYS A 145 -3.97 -8.60 -20.57
CA LYS A 145 -4.01 -7.14 -20.34
C LYS A 145 -2.58 -6.64 -20.09
N PRO A 146 -2.15 -5.49 -20.63
CA PRO A 146 -0.83 -4.93 -20.34
C PRO A 146 -0.55 -4.82 -18.84
N PRO A 147 0.67 -5.08 -18.35
CA PRO A 147 0.99 -4.97 -16.93
C PRO A 147 0.85 -3.52 -16.46
N LEU A 148 0.45 -3.33 -15.21
CA LEU A 148 0.51 -2.04 -14.55
C LEU A 148 1.92 -1.80 -14.03
N ALA A 149 2.38 -0.56 -14.16
CA ALA A 149 3.62 -0.09 -13.57
C ALA A 149 3.36 0.56 -12.21
N HIS A 150 4.34 0.47 -11.32
CA HIS A 150 4.26 1.18 -10.05
C HIS A 150 4.41 2.69 -10.25
N ASN A 151 3.63 3.49 -9.53
CA ASN A 151 3.82 4.93 -9.45
C ASN A 151 3.87 5.42 -7.99
N ARG A 152 4.89 6.23 -7.67
CA ARG A 152 5.17 6.69 -6.30
C ARG A 152 4.16 7.71 -5.78
N GLN A 153 3.62 8.57 -6.64
CA GLN A 153 2.58 9.52 -6.25
C GLN A 153 1.26 8.78 -5.97
N LEU A 154 0.91 7.80 -6.80
CA LEU A 154 -0.27 6.95 -6.55
C LEU A 154 -0.11 6.10 -5.28
N LEU A 155 1.11 5.63 -4.99
CA LEU A 155 1.44 4.92 -3.74
C LEU A 155 1.18 5.81 -2.53
N GLN A 156 1.65 7.06 -2.57
CA GLN A 156 1.45 8.02 -1.49
C GLN A 156 -0.04 8.29 -1.28
N ALA A 157 -0.78 8.63 -2.34
CA ALA A 157 -2.23 8.83 -2.27
C ALA A 157 -2.97 7.62 -1.65
N SER A 158 -2.56 6.40 -2.02
CA SER A 158 -3.16 5.17 -1.50
C SER A 158 -2.84 4.93 -0.02
N ARG A 159 -1.59 5.19 0.40
CA ARG A 159 -1.19 5.05 1.81
C ARG A 159 -1.89 6.08 2.69
N ASP A 160 -2.01 7.31 2.22
CA ASP A 160 -2.68 8.39 2.96
C ASP A 160 -4.17 8.10 3.09
N HIS A 161 -4.83 7.64 2.01
CA HIS A 161 -6.25 7.25 2.08
C HIS A 161 -6.50 6.07 3.01
N SER A 162 -5.63 5.04 2.96
CA SER A 162 -5.71 3.92 3.91
C SER A 162 -5.48 4.35 5.36
N GLN A 163 -4.61 5.33 5.62
CA GLN A 163 -4.40 5.88 6.96
C GLN A 163 -5.62 6.70 7.41
N TRP A 164 -6.16 7.52 6.53
CA TRP A 164 -7.33 8.34 6.82
C TRP A 164 -8.56 7.48 7.15
N MET A 165 -8.80 6.41 6.39
CA MET A 165 -9.89 5.46 6.68
C MET A 165 -9.75 4.79 8.06
N LEU A 166 -8.53 4.49 8.49
CA LEU A 166 -8.27 3.98 9.84
C LEU A 166 -8.51 5.06 10.91
N ASN A 167 -7.96 6.26 10.74
CA ASN A 167 -8.09 7.35 11.72
C ASN A 167 -9.54 7.82 11.88
N SER A 168 -10.31 7.81 10.79
CA SER A 168 -11.70 8.29 10.77
C SER A 168 -12.73 7.17 11.03
N ASP A 169 -12.28 5.93 11.25
CA ASP A 169 -13.14 4.75 11.41
C ASP A 169 -14.22 4.64 10.31
N ILE A 170 -13.82 4.86 9.06
CA ILE A 170 -14.71 4.86 7.89
C ILE A 170 -14.12 4.03 6.75
N PHE A 171 -14.98 3.33 6.02
CA PHE A 171 -14.60 2.61 4.80
C PHE A 171 -15.34 3.21 3.60
N SER A 172 -14.64 4.06 2.82
CA SER A 172 -15.26 4.90 1.80
C SER A 172 -14.28 5.27 0.69
N HIS A 173 -14.80 5.36 -0.54
CA HIS A 173 -14.07 5.94 -1.68
C HIS A 173 -13.98 7.48 -1.61
N THR A 174 -14.96 8.12 -0.97
CA THR A 174 -14.94 9.55 -0.63
C THR A 174 -14.07 9.75 0.60
N GLY A 175 -13.00 10.52 0.44
CA GLY A 175 -11.97 10.76 1.45
C GLY A 175 -12.22 12.00 2.30
N GLU A 176 -11.16 12.42 2.98
CA GLU A 176 -11.13 13.64 3.81
C GLU A 176 -11.69 14.84 3.04
N ASN A 177 -12.50 15.66 3.72
CA ASN A 177 -13.13 16.85 3.16
C ASN A 177 -13.95 16.62 1.87
N GLY A 178 -14.41 15.38 1.65
CA GLY A 178 -15.20 15.02 0.46
C GLY A 178 -14.38 14.73 -0.79
N SER A 179 -13.05 14.58 -0.67
CA SER A 179 -12.15 14.31 -1.81
C SER A 179 -12.50 13.03 -2.55
N ASP A 180 -12.40 13.07 -3.88
CA ASP A 180 -12.43 11.86 -4.71
C ASP A 180 -11.00 11.26 -4.88
N PRO A 181 -10.86 10.04 -5.46
CA PRO A 181 -9.53 9.46 -5.66
C PRO A 181 -8.59 10.31 -6.53
N GLY A 182 -9.12 11.01 -7.54
CA GLY A 182 -8.34 11.89 -8.42
C GLY A 182 -7.80 13.11 -7.68
N ASP A 183 -8.60 13.71 -6.79
CA ASP A 183 -8.15 14.80 -5.91
C ASP A 183 -6.96 14.36 -5.05
N ARG A 184 -7.05 13.17 -4.44
CA ARG A 184 -5.97 12.61 -3.62
C ARG A 184 -4.71 12.30 -4.42
N MET A 185 -4.87 11.75 -5.63
CA MET A 185 -3.74 11.52 -6.55
C MET A 185 -3.06 12.84 -6.93
N ALA A 186 -3.84 13.89 -7.24
CA ALA A 186 -3.31 15.21 -7.56
C ALA A 186 -2.62 15.87 -6.36
N ALA A 187 -3.18 15.74 -5.16
CA ALA A 187 -2.57 16.23 -3.92
C ALA A 187 -1.23 15.54 -3.61
N ALA A 188 -1.10 14.25 -3.96
CA ALA A 188 0.17 13.52 -3.92
C ALA A 188 1.15 13.88 -5.07
N GLY A 189 0.77 14.81 -5.94
CA GLY A 189 1.60 15.32 -7.04
C GLY A 189 1.51 14.53 -8.34
N TYR A 190 0.54 13.62 -8.50
CA TYR A 190 0.33 12.93 -9.78
C TYR A 190 -0.23 13.90 -10.83
N ALA A 191 0.46 14.02 -11.96
CA ALA A 191 0.06 14.93 -13.03
C ALA A 191 -0.89 14.24 -14.02
N PHE A 192 -2.13 14.72 -14.10
CA PHE A 192 -3.11 14.27 -15.09
C PHE A 192 -2.95 15.02 -16.43
N ASN A 193 -2.21 14.41 -17.36
CA ASN A 193 -2.00 14.92 -18.71
C ASN A 193 -2.96 14.20 -19.67
N PRO A 194 -3.79 14.90 -20.46
CA PRO A 194 -4.67 14.25 -21.42
C PRO A 194 -3.92 13.43 -22.49
N PRO A 195 -4.44 12.27 -22.91
CA PRO A 195 -5.58 11.57 -22.30
C PRO A 195 -5.21 10.96 -20.94
N TYR A 196 -6.15 11.01 -19.99
CA TYR A 196 -5.98 10.40 -18.68
C TYR A 196 -7.23 9.65 -18.23
N SER A 197 -7.05 8.74 -17.28
CA SER A 197 -8.13 8.06 -16.56
C SER A 197 -7.65 7.64 -15.18
N TYR A 198 -8.56 7.48 -14.22
CA TYR A 198 -8.24 6.98 -12.89
C TYR A 198 -9.35 6.07 -12.36
N GLY A 199 -9.01 5.29 -11.33
CA GLY A 199 -9.94 4.40 -10.63
C GLY A 199 -9.37 4.01 -9.28
N GLU A 200 -10.22 3.44 -8.42
CA GLU A 200 -9.83 3.03 -7.08
C GLU A 200 -10.46 1.69 -6.70
N ASN A 201 -9.70 0.87 -6.01
CA ASN A 201 -10.23 -0.22 -5.20
C ASN A 201 -9.82 0.00 -3.74
N ILE A 202 -10.69 -0.36 -2.80
CA ILE A 202 -10.38 -0.38 -1.37
C ILE A 202 -10.75 -1.74 -0.77
N ALA A 203 -10.00 -2.20 0.22
CA ALA A 203 -10.23 -3.45 0.93
C ALA A 203 -9.88 -3.31 2.41
N VAL A 204 -10.67 -3.95 3.26
CA VAL A 204 -10.42 -4.04 4.70
C VAL A 204 -10.70 -5.46 5.16
N ALA A 205 -9.82 -5.99 6.00
CA ALA A 205 -10.00 -7.26 6.68
C ALA A 205 -9.23 -7.21 8.00
N GLY A 206 -9.76 -7.85 9.04
CA GLY A 206 -9.18 -7.79 10.38
C GLY A 206 -9.19 -9.11 11.12
N THR A 207 -8.68 -9.07 12.35
CA THR A 207 -8.58 -10.18 13.29
C THR A 207 -8.83 -9.69 14.71
N SER A 208 -9.44 -10.51 15.56
CA SER A 208 -9.61 -10.23 16.98
C SER A 208 -8.32 -10.48 17.78
N GLY A 209 -7.28 -11.03 17.14
CA GLY A 209 -5.97 -11.20 17.75
C GLY A 209 -5.19 -9.89 17.90
N SER A 210 -4.12 -9.93 18.69
CA SER A 210 -3.21 -8.80 18.90
C SER A 210 -2.09 -8.70 17.85
N SER A 211 -2.05 -9.60 16.88
CA SER A 211 -1.06 -9.58 15.80
C SER A 211 -1.68 -9.94 14.45
N LEU A 212 -1.12 -9.37 13.38
CA LEU A 212 -1.58 -9.55 12.00
C LEU A 212 -0.38 -9.73 11.07
N ASN A 213 -0.44 -10.74 10.20
CA ASN A 213 0.56 -10.95 9.15
C ASN A 213 0.20 -10.15 7.88
N LYS A 214 0.94 -9.07 7.60
CA LYS A 214 0.67 -8.18 6.46
C LYS A 214 0.61 -8.93 5.12
N THR A 215 1.48 -9.92 4.92
CA THR A 215 1.56 -10.72 3.69
C THR A 215 0.31 -11.58 3.50
N THR A 216 -0.17 -12.26 4.54
CA THR A 216 -1.43 -13.04 4.46
C THR A 216 -2.61 -12.15 4.07
N TYR A 217 -2.66 -10.93 4.59
CA TYR A 217 -3.73 -10.00 4.26
C TYR A 217 -3.61 -9.40 2.84
N ILE A 218 -2.42 -9.32 2.24
CA ILE A 218 -2.29 -8.99 0.81
C ILE A 218 -2.99 -10.05 -0.06
N TYR A 219 -2.77 -11.34 0.23
CA TYR A 219 -3.45 -12.42 -0.49
C TYR A 219 -4.98 -12.36 -0.30
N SER A 220 -5.43 -12.12 0.93
CA SER A 220 -6.86 -11.98 1.25
C SER A 220 -7.48 -10.78 0.53
N HIS A 221 -6.81 -9.62 0.53
CA HIS A 221 -7.26 -8.42 -0.17
C HIS A 221 -7.36 -8.65 -1.67
N HIS A 222 -6.34 -9.26 -2.28
CA HIS A 222 -6.35 -9.54 -3.71
C HIS A 222 -7.50 -10.49 -4.09
N GLN A 223 -7.69 -11.57 -3.33
CA GLN A 223 -8.81 -12.48 -3.54
C GLN A 223 -10.15 -11.77 -3.43
N GLY A 224 -10.41 -11.03 -2.34
CA GLY A 224 -11.69 -10.36 -2.14
C GLY A 224 -11.98 -9.27 -3.19
N LEU A 225 -10.95 -8.54 -3.61
CA LEU A 225 -11.03 -7.58 -4.71
C LEU A 225 -11.29 -8.28 -6.05
N PHE A 226 -10.68 -9.43 -6.30
CA PHE A 226 -10.92 -10.17 -7.53
C PHE A 226 -12.31 -10.81 -7.54
N GLU A 227 -12.79 -11.37 -6.43
CA GLU A 227 -14.14 -11.97 -6.33
C GLU A 227 -15.26 -10.92 -6.46
N SER A 228 -15.02 -9.67 -6.06
CA SER A 228 -15.96 -8.56 -6.27
C SER A 228 -16.01 -8.10 -7.73
N ALA A 229 -17.16 -8.28 -8.39
CA ALA A 229 -17.37 -7.92 -9.79
C ALA A 229 -16.99 -6.46 -10.13
N GLY A 230 -17.29 -5.51 -9.24
CA GLY A 230 -16.95 -4.10 -9.43
C GLY A 230 -15.44 -3.86 -9.43
N HIS A 231 -14.75 -4.40 -8.43
CA HIS A 231 -13.30 -4.25 -8.25
C HIS A 231 -12.50 -5.04 -9.30
N ARG A 232 -12.98 -6.22 -9.71
CA ARG A 232 -12.41 -7.02 -10.80
C ARG A 232 -12.32 -6.25 -12.11
N ARG A 233 -13.32 -5.41 -12.42
CA ARG A 233 -13.27 -4.53 -13.61
C ARG A 233 -12.12 -3.54 -13.55
N ASN A 234 -11.81 -2.98 -12.37
CA ASN A 234 -10.67 -2.08 -12.22
C ASN A 234 -9.35 -2.84 -12.38
N LEU A 235 -9.20 -3.99 -11.71
CA LEU A 235 -8.01 -4.85 -11.78
C LEU A 235 -7.66 -5.24 -13.23
N LEU A 236 -8.67 -5.52 -14.05
CA LEU A 236 -8.52 -6.01 -15.43
C LEU A 236 -8.79 -4.95 -16.51
N SER A 237 -8.92 -3.68 -16.12
CA SER A 237 -9.14 -2.56 -17.05
C SER A 237 -7.91 -2.29 -17.91
N THR A 238 -8.09 -2.11 -19.22
CA THR A 238 -7.04 -1.66 -20.15
C THR A 238 -6.86 -0.15 -20.16
N ASN A 239 -7.67 0.60 -19.41
CA ASN A 239 -7.59 2.06 -19.38
C ASN A 239 -6.46 2.56 -18.47
N PHE A 240 -5.96 1.72 -17.57
CA PHE A 240 -4.90 2.06 -16.64
C PHE A 240 -3.54 1.55 -17.11
N LYS A 241 -2.50 2.32 -16.79
CA LYS A 241 -1.09 1.98 -17.06
C LYS A 241 -0.26 1.92 -15.78
N GLU A 242 -0.75 2.54 -14.71
CA GLU A 242 -0.02 2.68 -13.46
C GLU A 242 -0.93 2.31 -12.28
N VAL A 243 -0.30 1.88 -11.19
CA VAL A 243 -0.98 1.64 -9.92
C VAL A 243 -0.08 2.04 -8.74
N GLY A 244 -0.71 2.60 -7.72
CA GLY A 244 -0.16 2.70 -6.37
C GLY A 244 -0.94 1.79 -5.43
N VAL A 245 -0.25 1.08 -4.54
CA VAL A 245 -0.87 0.20 -3.54
C VAL A 245 -0.43 0.67 -2.16
N GLY A 246 -1.36 1.03 -1.29
CA GLY A 246 -1.07 1.46 0.07
C GLY A 246 -1.72 0.55 1.11
N GLN A 247 -0.90 -0.23 1.84
CA GLN A 247 -1.36 -1.08 2.95
C GLN A 247 -0.94 -0.48 4.29
N ASN A 248 -1.90 -0.18 5.16
CA ASN A 248 -1.67 0.26 6.53
C ASN A 248 -2.38 -0.66 7.53
N ILE A 249 -1.85 -0.71 8.75
CA ILE A 249 -2.36 -1.54 9.85
C ILE A 249 -2.82 -0.62 10.98
N GLY A 250 -4.02 -0.87 11.50
CA GLY A 250 -4.60 -0.15 12.62
C GLY A 250 -5.85 -0.88 13.13
N THR A 251 -6.42 -0.38 14.22
CA THR A 251 -7.73 -0.84 14.66
C THR A 251 -8.82 -0.22 13.80
N TYR A 252 -9.89 -0.98 13.55
CA TYR A 252 -11.04 -0.55 12.76
C TYR A 252 -12.30 -1.22 13.33
N TYR A 253 -13.39 -0.47 13.43
CA TYR A 253 -14.65 -0.95 13.97
C TYR A 253 -15.50 -1.60 12.86
N PHE A 254 -15.75 -2.90 12.97
CA PHE A 254 -16.63 -3.60 12.05
C PHE A 254 -18.08 -3.47 12.53
N SER A 255 -18.81 -2.53 11.94
CA SER A 255 -20.24 -2.35 12.20
C SER A 255 -21.10 -3.54 11.71
N GLY A 256 -22.39 -3.56 12.08
CA GLY A 256 -23.33 -4.61 11.69
C GLY A 256 -23.27 -5.82 12.63
N ASN A 257 -23.14 -7.03 12.07
CA ASN A 257 -23.23 -8.28 12.84
C ASN A 257 -22.02 -8.55 13.76
N TYR A 258 -20.90 -7.84 13.56
CA TYR A 258 -19.74 -7.94 14.46
C TYR A 258 -19.90 -6.98 15.64
N GLY A 259 -19.97 -5.68 15.36
CA GLY A 259 -20.16 -4.65 16.38
C GLY A 259 -18.97 -4.51 17.33
N ASP A 260 -17.74 -4.75 16.83
CA ASP A 260 -16.52 -4.79 17.64
C ASP A 260 -15.30 -4.23 16.89
N TRP A 261 -14.23 -3.95 17.63
CA TRP A 261 -12.95 -3.47 17.13
C TRP A 261 -12.04 -4.64 16.73
N PHE A 262 -11.38 -4.50 15.59
CA PHE A 262 -10.46 -5.51 15.07
C PHE A 262 -9.15 -4.87 14.63
N LEU A 263 -8.05 -5.55 14.92
CA LEU A 263 -6.76 -5.25 14.30
C LEU A 263 -6.87 -5.58 12.82
N SER A 264 -6.70 -4.55 11.99
CA SER A 264 -7.12 -4.58 10.60
C SER A 264 -6.00 -4.19 9.66
N SER A 265 -6.00 -4.82 8.49
CA SER A 265 -5.28 -4.36 7.33
C SER A 265 -6.21 -3.56 6.44
N MET A 266 -5.91 -2.28 6.26
CA MET A 266 -6.60 -1.35 5.36
C MET A 266 -5.76 -1.18 4.09
N LEU A 267 -6.38 -1.36 2.92
CA LEU A 267 -5.69 -1.30 1.64
C LEU A 267 -6.45 -0.43 0.63
N THR A 268 -5.69 0.42 -0.06
CA THR A 268 -6.16 1.22 -1.20
C THR A 268 -5.30 0.90 -2.42
N GLN A 269 -5.93 0.78 -3.59
CA GLN A 269 -5.27 0.69 -4.90
C GLN A 269 -5.71 1.89 -5.75
N SER A 270 -4.80 2.82 -6.02
CA SER A 270 -5.03 3.95 -6.93
C SER A 270 -4.53 3.60 -8.32
N PHE A 271 -5.44 3.49 -9.29
CA PHE A 271 -5.12 3.20 -10.68
C PHE A 271 -5.12 4.49 -11.51
N ALA A 272 -4.18 4.62 -12.44
CA ALA A 272 -4.18 5.76 -13.35
C ALA A 272 -3.59 5.43 -14.72
N ALA A 273 -3.92 6.27 -15.69
CA ALA A 273 -3.14 6.49 -16.90
C ALA A 273 -3.07 7.98 -17.15
N SER A 274 -1.91 8.45 -17.61
CA SER A 274 -1.66 9.86 -17.93
C SER A 274 -0.77 9.96 -19.16
N GLY A 275 -1.22 10.72 -20.15
CA GLY A 275 -0.51 10.95 -21.39
C GLY A 275 -0.21 9.69 -22.22
N SER A 276 0.79 9.81 -23.09
CA SER A 276 1.15 8.79 -24.07
C SER A 276 2.29 7.87 -23.64
N SER A 277 2.84 8.05 -22.43
CA SER A 277 3.95 7.22 -21.93
C SER A 277 3.53 5.78 -21.73
N TYR A 278 4.48 4.87 -21.93
CA TYR A 278 4.43 3.49 -21.48
C TYR A 278 5.56 3.25 -20.49
N PHE A 279 5.56 2.09 -19.86
CA PHE A 279 6.54 1.76 -18.83
C PHE A 279 7.10 0.36 -19.07
N VAL A 280 8.40 0.23 -18.86
CA VAL A 280 9.04 -1.07 -18.62
C VAL A 280 9.26 -1.19 -17.13
N SER A 281 8.66 -2.20 -16.52
CA SER A 281 8.68 -2.42 -15.08
C SER A 281 9.01 -3.88 -14.79
N GLY A 282 9.56 -4.16 -13.62
CA GLY A 282 9.76 -5.53 -13.19
C GLY A 282 10.36 -5.61 -11.81
N VAL A 283 10.57 -6.84 -11.36
CA VAL A 283 11.20 -7.14 -10.09
C VAL A 283 12.43 -8.00 -10.32
N VAL A 284 13.52 -7.65 -9.67
CA VAL A 284 14.71 -8.49 -9.57
C VAL A 284 14.66 -9.17 -8.21
N TYR A 285 14.61 -10.50 -8.17
CA TYR A 285 14.42 -11.24 -6.91
C TYR A 285 15.11 -12.61 -6.93
N ASN A 286 15.39 -13.14 -5.74
CA ASN A 286 15.94 -14.47 -5.54
C ASN A 286 14.81 -15.46 -5.22
N ASP A 287 14.46 -16.32 -6.16
CA ASP A 287 13.34 -17.28 -6.05
C ASP A 287 13.73 -18.45 -5.15
N SER A 288 13.56 -18.24 -3.85
CA SER A 288 14.11 -19.14 -2.84
C SER A 288 13.28 -20.41 -2.71
N ASN A 289 12.05 -20.41 -3.22
CA ASN A 289 11.12 -21.53 -3.15
C ASN A 289 10.86 -22.20 -4.52
N GLY A 290 11.41 -21.67 -5.61
CA GLY A 290 11.37 -22.25 -6.95
C GLY A 290 10.00 -22.11 -7.64
N ASN A 291 9.16 -21.16 -7.22
CA ASN A 291 7.81 -20.99 -7.76
C ASN A 291 7.74 -20.02 -8.96
N ASN A 292 8.87 -19.40 -9.34
CA ASN A 292 8.98 -18.37 -10.38
C ASN A 292 7.99 -17.21 -10.19
N PHE A 293 7.71 -16.82 -8.96
CA PHE A 293 6.83 -15.71 -8.59
C PHE A 293 7.43 -14.96 -7.40
N TYR A 294 7.23 -13.65 -7.34
CA TYR A 294 7.78 -12.85 -6.25
C TYR A 294 7.11 -13.18 -4.92
N ASP A 295 7.91 -13.55 -3.92
CA ASP A 295 7.48 -13.61 -2.53
C ASP A 295 8.12 -12.51 -1.66
N VAL A 296 7.41 -12.16 -0.59
CA VAL A 296 7.89 -11.19 0.40
C VAL A 296 9.21 -11.68 1.00
N GLY A 297 10.27 -10.89 0.81
CA GLY A 297 11.63 -11.21 1.30
C GLY A 297 12.60 -11.61 0.19
N GLU A 298 12.13 -11.83 -1.04
CA GLU A 298 12.98 -12.27 -2.15
C GLU A 298 13.60 -11.12 -2.96
N GLY A 299 13.07 -9.91 -2.83
CA GLY A 299 13.50 -8.75 -3.60
C GLY A 299 14.99 -8.43 -3.45
N LEU A 300 15.67 -8.20 -4.58
CA LEU A 300 17.08 -7.83 -4.64
C LEU A 300 17.22 -6.34 -4.94
N GLY A 301 17.49 -5.56 -3.89
CA GLY A 301 17.74 -4.13 -4.01
C GLY A 301 19.11 -3.75 -4.53
N GLY A 302 19.18 -2.61 -5.23
CA GLY A 302 20.44 -2.06 -5.75
C GLY A 302 20.93 -2.69 -7.06
N ALA A 303 20.15 -3.55 -7.70
CA ALA A 303 20.47 -4.04 -9.05
C ALA A 303 20.47 -2.86 -10.03
N ASN A 304 21.49 -2.77 -10.87
CA ASN A 304 21.57 -1.74 -11.90
C ASN A 304 20.71 -2.15 -13.09
N VAL A 305 19.80 -1.29 -13.52
CA VAL A 305 18.91 -1.52 -14.66
C VAL A 305 19.16 -0.45 -15.70
N SER A 306 19.50 -0.84 -16.92
CA SER A 306 19.65 0.03 -18.08
C SER A 306 18.68 -0.39 -19.17
N ILE A 307 17.92 0.56 -19.72
CA ILE A 307 17.01 0.31 -20.85
C ILE A 307 17.23 1.41 -21.89
N GLY A 308 17.90 1.09 -23.01
CA GLY A 308 18.35 2.08 -23.96
C GLY A 308 19.32 3.09 -23.32
N ASN A 309 18.93 4.35 -23.22
CA ASN A 309 19.77 5.43 -22.69
C ASN A 309 19.44 5.85 -21.24
N ALA A 310 18.46 5.22 -20.60
CA ALA A 310 18.07 5.58 -19.23
C ALA A 310 18.27 4.42 -18.27
N ASN A 311 18.70 4.78 -17.06
CA ASN A 311 19.17 3.87 -16.04
C ASN A 311 18.40 4.11 -14.73
N THR A 312 18.26 3.07 -13.90
CA THR A 312 17.77 3.14 -12.53
C THR A 312 18.41 2.03 -11.70
N THR A 313 18.18 2.05 -10.39
CA THR A 313 18.41 0.89 -9.53
C THR A 313 17.09 0.33 -9.00
N THR A 314 17.09 -0.95 -8.64
CA THR A 314 15.94 -1.57 -7.96
C THR A 314 15.79 -1.05 -6.53
N SER A 315 14.53 -0.92 -6.08
CA SER A 315 14.21 -0.66 -4.67
C SER A 315 14.65 -1.80 -3.76
N ALA A 316 14.62 -1.62 -2.44
CA ALA A 316 14.92 -2.70 -1.49
C ALA A 316 14.07 -3.98 -1.71
N SER A 317 12.88 -3.83 -2.28
CA SER A 317 11.97 -4.93 -2.63
C SER A 317 12.19 -5.49 -4.04
N GLY A 318 13.25 -5.07 -4.75
CA GLY A 318 13.61 -5.56 -6.08
C GLY A 318 12.91 -4.85 -7.25
N LEU A 319 11.93 -3.98 -6.97
CA LEU A 319 11.12 -3.33 -8.00
C LEU A 319 11.90 -2.24 -8.74
N TYR A 320 11.69 -2.13 -10.05
CA TYR A 320 12.07 -0.97 -10.85
C TYR A 320 10.98 -0.61 -11.86
N THR A 321 10.96 0.65 -12.29
CA THR A 321 10.05 1.16 -13.33
C THR A 321 10.74 2.26 -14.12
N LEU A 322 10.67 2.21 -15.45
CA LEU A 322 11.22 3.22 -16.35
C LEU A 322 10.20 3.57 -17.45
N ALA A 323 9.89 4.85 -17.62
CA ALA A 323 9.03 5.33 -18.70
C ALA A 323 9.73 5.21 -20.06
N ARG A 324 9.04 4.70 -21.09
CA ARG A 324 9.55 4.54 -22.44
C ARG A 324 8.50 4.89 -23.49
N SER A 325 8.96 5.48 -24.58
CA SER A 325 8.19 5.60 -25.81
C SER A 325 8.12 4.24 -26.53
N ASN A 326 7.27 4.14 -27.55
CA ASN A 326 7.30 3.00 -28.44
C ASN A 326 8.69 2.84 -29.09
N GLY A 327 9.19 1.61 -29.17
CA GLY A 327 10.51 1.32 -29.70
C GLY A 327 11.03 -0.04 -29.24
N SER A 328 12.17 -0.42 -29.80
CA SER A 328 12.94 -1.59 -29.38
C SER A 328 14.19 -1.11 -28.66
N TYR A 329 14.41 -1.59 -27.44
CA TYR A 329 15.50 -1.15 -26.57
C TYR A 329 16.31 -2.34 -26.08
N SER A 330 17.64 -2.21 -26.05
CA SER A 330 18.45 -3.11 -25.24
C SER A 330 18.12 -2.91 -23.77
N ILE A 331 17.97 -3.99 -23.03
CA ILE A 331 17.85 -3.99 -21.57
C ILE A 331 19.03 -4.76 -20.98
N SER A 332 19.67 -4.16 -19.98
CA SER A 332 20.75 -4.77 -19.22
C SER A 332 20.45 -4.66 -17.73
N ILE A 333 20.49 -5.77 -17.00
CA ILE A 333 20.29 -5.80 -15.56
C ILE A 333 21.47 -6.51 -14.89
N THR A 334 22.12 -5.83 -13.96
CA THR A 334 23.27 -6.36 -13.23
C THR A 334 22.99 -6.43 -11.73
N THR A 335 23.14 -7.62 -11.15
CA THR A 335 22.96 -7.86 -9.70
C THR A 335 23.86 -8.99 -9.22
N GLY A 336 24.50 -8.84 -8.06
CA GLY A 336 25.28 -9.94 -7.45
C GLY A 336 26.36 -10.56 -8.34
N GLY A 337 26.93 -9.81 -9.29
CA GLY A 337 27.90 -10.31 -10.27
C GLY A 337 27.29 -11.01 -11.50
N ILE A 338 25.96 -11.12 -11.55
CA ILE A 338 25.20 -11.62 -12.69
C ILE A 338 24.83 -10.44 -13.59
N GLU A 339 24.97 -10.62 -14.90
CA GLU A 339 24.55 -9.66 -15.92
C GLU A 339 23.58 -10.34 -16.88
N VAL A 340 22.39 -9.78 -17.01
CA VAL A 340 21.35 -10.19 -17.97
C VAL A 340 21.25 -9.14 -19.05
N ASN A 341 21.40 -9.54 -20.31
CA ASN A 341 21.26 -8.66 -21.47
C ASN A 341 20.19 -9.22 -22.41
N ASP A 342 19.23 -8.39 -22.79
CA ASP A 342 18.13 -8.77 -23.68
C ASP A 342 17.60 -7.54 -24.47
N THR A 343 16.48 -7.70 -25.18
CA THR A 343 15.76 -6.65 -25.88
C THR A 343 14.31 -6.58 -25.41
N VAL A 344 13.83 -5.38 -25.09
CA VAL A 344 12.43 -5.11 -24.78
C VAL A 344 11.79 -4.26 -25.89
N VAL A 345 10.65 -4.71 -26.40
CA VAL A 345 9.85 -3.98 -27.39
C VAL A 345 8.65 -3.35 -26.70
N VAL A 346 8.60 -2.02 -26.70
CA VAL A 346 7.46 -1.24 -26.24
C VAL A 346 6.63 -0.87 -27.47
N ASN A 347 5.38 -1.33 -27.52
CA ASN A 347 4.48 -1.02 -28.63
C ASN A 347 3.03 -0.92 -28.17
N GLY A 348 2.60 0.29 -27.83
CA GLY A 348 1.20 0.56 -27.47
C GLY A 348 0.80 0.07 -26.07
N ALA A 349 1.73 -0.50 -25.31
CA ALA A 349 1.49 -1.13 -24.02
C ALA A 349 2.75 -1.11 -23.14
N ASN A 350 2.53 -1.16 -21.83
CA ASN A 350 3.59 -1.42 -20.87
C ASN A 350 4.19 -2.82 -21.08
N ARG A 351 5.41 -3.02 -20.58
CA ARG A 351 6.12 -4.30 -20.62
C ARG A 351 6.56 -4.67 -19.21
N LYS A 352 6.44 -5.95 -18.89
CA LYS A 352 7.00 -6.53 -17.67
C LYS A 352 8.29 -7.26 -18.01
N PHE A 353 9.33 -7.10 -17.20
CA PHE A 353 10.62 -7.76 -17.37
C PHE A 353 11.23 -8.06 -15.99
N ASP A 354 11.01 -9.27 -15.49
CA ASP A 354 11.58 -9.73 -14.23
C ASP A 354 12.88 -10.46 -14.46
N VAL A 355 13.78 -10.34 -13.48
CA VAL A 355 15.00 -11.15 -13.41
C VAL A 355 14.93 -12.00 -12.16
N ILE A 356 14.87 -13.31 -12.37
CA ILE A 356 14.74 -14.30 -11.33
C ILE A 356 16.11 -14.92 -11.12
N VAL A 357 16.71 -14.68 -9.96
CA VAL A 357 18.01 -15.24 -9.59
C VAL A 357 17.79 -16.54 -8.82
N ASN A 358 18.48 -17.59 -9.25
CA ASN A 358 18.41 -18.93 -8.68
C ASN A 358 19.80 -19.56 -8.64
N ALA A 359 20.34 -19.80 -7.44
CA ALA A 359 21.65 -20.46 -7.23
C ALA A 359 22.82 -19.88 -8.06
N GLY A 360 22.80 -18.57 -8.33
CA GLY A 360 23.85 -17.88 -9.10
C GLY A 360 23.59 -17.80 -10.61
N GLU A 361 22.49 -18.37 -11.10
CA GLU A 361 22.00 -18.20 -12.46
C GLU A 361 20.81 -17.23 -12.47
N ALA A 362 20.56 -16.57 -13.61
CA ALA A 362 19.40 -15.70 -13.78
C ALA A 362 18.54 -16.15 -14.97
N THR A 363 17.24 -16.19 -14.76
CA THR A 363 16.24 -16.35 -15.82
C THR A 363 15.41 -15.07 -15.94
N VAL A 364 14.78 -14.91 -17.10
CA VAL A 364 13.94 -13.75 -17.40
C VAL A 364 12.49 -14.21 -17.55
N ASN A 365 11.59 -13.52 -16.87
CA ASN A 365 10.15 -13.60 -17.14
C ASN A 365 9.69 -12.25 -17.70
N SER A 366 9.32 -12.20 -18.98
CA SER A 366 8.93 -10.96 -19.63
C SER A 366 7.73 -11.13 -20.55
N TRP A 367 6.88 -10.10 -20.62
CA TRP A 367 5.64 -10.15 -21.40
C TRP A 367 5.02 -8.78 -21.69
#